data_AF-A0A0U3NZQ5-F1
#
_entry.id   AF-A0A0U3NZQ5-F1
#
_cell.length_a   1.000
_cell.length_b   1.000
_cell.length_c   1.000
_cell.angle_alpha   90.00
_cell.angle_beta   90.00
_cell.angle_gamma   90.00
#
_symmetry.space_group_name_H-M   'P 1'
#
loop_
_entity.id
_entity.type
_entity.pdbx_description
1 polymer ?
#
loop_
_entity_poly.entity_id
_entity_poly.type
_entity_poly.pdbx_seq_one_letter_code
_entity_poly.pdbx_strand_id
1 'polypeptide(L)'
;MKTQTQVIETLKKFKKVLLEEKEALIKNDSAKVVAVIAEKETFMEVLPTLNSTGLKKEDLSGIVTEIKNLQETNLLLTQQALQYQEKMMEAITDSAKTSGSTYSKNGHYSAEKQATIIDQSL
;
A
#
# COMPACT_ATOMS: atom_id res chain seq x y z
N MET A 1 -8.20 35.43 11.59
CA MET A 1 -7.97 34.35 12.57
C MET A 1 -8.75 33.07 12.25
N LYS A 2 -10.09 33.09 12.05
CA LYS A 2 -10.88 31.86 11.80
C LYS A 2 -10.41 31.01 10.59
N THR A 3 -10.04 31.63 9.48
CA THR A 3 -9.57 30.94 8.26
C THR A 3 -8.21 30.24 8.44
N GLN A 4 -7.29 30.81 9.22
CA GLN A 4 -5.96 30.24 9.42
C GLN A 4 -6.02 28.97 10.27
N THR A 5 -6.83 29.00 11.34
CA THR A 5 -7.09 27.83 12.17
C THR A 5 -7.74 26.70 11.38
N GLN A 6 -8.67 27.05 10.48
CA GLN A 6 -9.40 26.09 9.65
C GLN A 6 -8.48 25.36 8.65
N VAL A 7 -7.50 26.06 8.07
CA VAL A 7 -6.48 25.45 7.20
C VAL A 7 -5.62 24.44 7.99
N ILE A 8 -5.10 24.85 9.16
CA ILE A 8 -4.25 23.99 9.99
C ILE A 8 -5.02 22.77 10.48
N GLU A 9 -6.28 22.93 10.89
CA GLU A 9 -7.12 21.80 11.30
C GLU A 9 -7.40 20.84 10.15
N THR A 10 -7.65 21.35 8.95
CA THR A 10 -7.87 20.52 7.76
C THR A 10 -6.62 19.71 7.43
N LEU A 11 -5.44 20.32 7.48
CA LEU A 11 -4.18 19.61 7.27
C LEU A 11 -3.89 18.57 8.36
N LYS A 12 -4.24 18.86 9.63
CA LYS A 12 -4.13 17.87 10.72
C LYS A 12 -5.06 16.68 10.50
N LYS A 13 -6.30 16.92 10.06
CA LYS A 13 -7.24 15.84 9.70
C LYS A 13 -6.69 15.02 8.55
N PHE A 14 -6.17 15.66 7.51
CA PHE A 14 -5.53 14.96 6.40
C PHE A 14 -4.34 14.12 6.85
N LYS A 15 -3.45 14.66 7.69
CA LYS A 15 -2.34 13.90 8.30
C LYS A 15 -2.84 12.66 9.05
N LYS A 16 -3.96 12.76 9.79
CA LYS A 16 -4.56 11.61 10.51
C LYS A 16 -5.00 10.51 9.54
N VAL A 17 -5.67 10.89 8.45
CA VAL A 17 -6.07 9.94 7.39
C VAL A 17 -4.86 9.22 6.80
N LEU A 18 -3.74 9.93 6.57
CA LEU A 18 -2.51 9.31 6.08
C LEU A 18 -1.82 8.38 7.08
N LEU A 19 -1.95 8.66 8.38
CA LEU A 19 -1.49 7.74 9.43
C LEU A 19 -2.36 6.48 9.48
N GLU A 20 -3.67 6.62 9.30
CA GLU A 20 -4.58 5.48 9.21
C GLU A 20 -4.32 4.64 7.95
N GLU A 21 -4.02 5.27 6.82
CA GLU A 21 -3.55 4.59 5.59
C GLU A 21 -2.29 3.76 5.86
N LYS A 22 -1.29 4.36 6.51
CA LYS A 22 -0.03 3.68 6.86
C LYS A 22 -0.31 2.42 7.70
N GLU A 23 -1.12 2.56 8.74
CA GLU A 23 -1.47 1.43 9.63
C GLU A 23 -2.25 0.34 8.89
N ALA A 24 -3.17 0.72 8.00
CA ALA A 24 -3.93 -0.22 7.19
C ALA A 24 -3.02 -0.98 6.21
N LEU A 25 -2.09 -0.28 5.54
CA LEU A 25 -1.10 -0.88 4.64
C LEU A 25 -0.17 -1.85 5.38
N ILE A 26 0.34 -1.48 6.56
CA ILE A 26 1.17 -2.37 7.39
C ILE A 26 0.41 -3.64 7.79
N LYS A 27 -0.88 -3.51 8.10
CA LYS A 27 -1.74 -4.65 8.49
C LYS A 27 -2.30 -5.43 7.30
N ASN A 28 -2.01 -5.01 6.06
CA ASN A 28 -2.61 -5.54 4.84
C ASN A 28 -4.15 -5.54 4.87
N ASP A 29 -4.75 -4.56 5.55
CA ASP A 29 -6.20 -4.42 5.68
C ASP A 29 -6.77 -3.70 4.45
N SER A 30 -7.02 -4.47 3.39
CA SER A 30 -7.48 -3.96 2.09
C SER A 30 -8.80 -3.21 2.18
N ALA A 31 -9.73 -3.63 3.05
CA ALA A 31 -11.01 -2.95 3.25
C ALA A 31 -10.80 -1.54 3.83
N LYS A 32 -9.92 -1.40 4.83
CA LYS A 32 -9.57 -0.09 5.37
C LYS A 32 -8.81 0.78 4.38
N VAL A 33 -7.91 0.21 3.58
CA VAL A 33 -7.19 0.97 2.55
C VAL A 33 -8.18 1.60 1.54
N VAL A 34 -9.19 0.86 1.10
CA VAL A 34 -10.23 1.38 0.19
C VAL A 34 -11.04 2.51 0.84
N ALA A 35 -11.44 2.35 2.11
CA ALA A 35 -12.17 3.39 2.84
C ALA A 35 -11.32 4.68 2.99
N VAL A 36 -10.04 4.53 3.30
CA VAL A 36 -9.11 5.66 3.45
C VAL A 36 -8.86 6.37 2.11
N ILE A 37 -8.81 5.66 0.99
CA ILE A 37 -8.70 6.27 -0.34
C ILE A 37 -9.93 7.15 -0.63
N ALA A 38 -11.13 6.66 -0.35
CA ALA A 38 -12.36 7.44 -0.53
C ALA A 38 -12.35 8.72 0.34
N GLU A 39 -11.87 8.63 1.58
CA GLU A 39 -11.68 9.82 2.41
C GLU A 39 -10.64 10.78 1.81
N LYS A 40 -9.51 10.28 1.29
CA LYS A 40 -8.47 11.11 0.63
C LYS A 40 -9.02 11.88 -0.57
N GLU A 41 -9.89 11.28 -1.38
CA GLU A 41 -10.53 11.94 -2.52
C GLU A 41 -11.33 13.18 -2.09
N THR A 42 -12.06 13.10 -0.97
CA THR A 42 -12.78 14.27 -0.44
C THR A 42 -11.83 15.42 -0.07
N PHE A 43 -10.64 15.11 0.45
CA PHE A 43 -9.63 16.14 0.74
C PHE A 43 -9.01 16.73 -0.53
N MET A 44 -8.95 15.99 -1.65
CA MET A 44 -8.44 16.53 -2.91
C MET A 44 -9.32 17.67 -3.46
N GLU A 45 -10.62 17.65 -3.16
CA GLU A 45 -11.55 18.74 -3.52
C GLU A 45 -11.43 19.93 -2.56
N VAL A 46 -11.16 19.66 -1.27
CA VAL A 46 -11.11 20.69 -0.24
C VAL A 46 -9.78 21.45 -0.24
N LEU A 47 -8.65 20.77 -0.42
CA LEU A 47 -7.31 21.37 -0.32
C LEU A 47 -7.07 22.57 -1.27
N PRO A 48 -7.51 22.56 -2.55
CA PRO A 48 -7.37 23.70 -3.46
C PRO A 48 -8.21 24.92 -3.07
N THR A 49 -9.32 24.71 -2.35
CA THR A 49 -10.22 25.78 -1.92
C THR A 49 -9.75 26.51 -0.66
N LEU A 50 -8.71 25.98 0.00
CA LEU A 50 -8.15 26.56 1.21
C LEU A 50 -7.42 27.88 0.90
N ASN A 51 -7.95 28.97 1.43
CA ASN A 51 -7.32 30.26 1.31
C ASN A 51 -6.18 30.40 2.35
N SER A 52 -4.94 30.44 1.87
CA SER A 52 -3.72 30.60 2.68
C SER A 52 -3.38 32.05 3.01
N THR A 53 -4.25 33.01 2.66
CA THR A 53 -3.99 34.44 2.88
C THR A 53 -3.79 34.74 4.37
N GLY A 54 -2.58 35.18 4.71
CA GLY A 54 -2.17 35.57 6.07
C GLY A 54 -1.52 34.45 6.90
N LEU A 55 -1.39 33.22 6.38
CA LEU A 55 -0.57 32.18 7.01
C LEU A 55 0.91 32.40 6.64
N LYS A 56 1.79 32.32 7.64
CA LYS A 56 3.22 32.31 7.38
C LYS A 56 3.65 30.92 6.92
N LYS A 57 4.64 30.87 6.03
CA LYS A 57 5.16 29.60 5.49
C LYS A 57 5.72 28.72 6.61
N GLU A 58 6.30 29.34 7.64
CA GLU A 58 6.87 28.66 8.80
C GLU A 58 5.80 27.86 9.55
N ASP A 59 4.60 28.40 9.73
CA ASP A 59 3.47 27.78 10.45
C ASP A 59 2.93 26.51 9.75
N LEU A 60 3.13 26.41 8.43
CA LEU A 60 2.65 25.29 7.61
C LEU A 60 3.77 24.30 7.28
N SER A 61 5.03 24.75 7.27
CA SER A 61 6.18 23.97 6.80
C SER A 61 6.32 22.61 7.50
N GLY A 62 6.10 22.55 8.81
CA GLY A 62 6.21 21.32 9.59
C GLY A 62 5.17 20.28 9.18
N ILE A 63 3.89 20.65 9.24
CA ILE A 63 2.77 19.75 8.90
C ILE A 63 2.83 19.32 7.44
N VAL A 64 3.16 20.23 6.52
CA VAL A 64 3.27 19.89 5.09
C VAL A 64 4.42 18.91 4.84
N THR A 65 5.56 19.08 5.51
CA THR A 65 6.68 18.14 5.41
C THR A 65 6.30 16.76 5.95
N GLU A 66 5.61 16.70 7.08
CA GLU A 66 5.12 15.43 7.64
C GLU A 66 4.12 14.75 6.70
N ILE A 67 3.16 15.50 6.14
CA ILE A 67 2.20 14.98 5.15
C ILE A 67 2.94 14.41 3.94
N LYS A 68 3.95 15.12 3.43
CA LYS A 68 4.77 14.65 2.31
C LYS A 68 5.48 13.34 2.65
N ASN A 69 6.17 13.27 3.79
CA ASN A 69 6.87 12.07 4.22
C ASN A 69 5.91 10.88 4.42
N LEU A 70 4.70 11.13 4.94
CA LEU A 70 3.67 10.10 5.08
C LEU A 70 3.19 9.59 3.72
N GLN A 71 2.94 10.47 2.75
CA GLN A 71 2.56 10.05 1.40
C GLN A 71 3.68 9.22 0.73
N GLU A 72 4.94 9.64 0.86
CA GLU A 72 6.08 8.86 0.35
C GLU A 72 6.17 7.48 1.00
N THR A 73 5.93 7.41 2.32
CA THR A 73 5.91 6.14 3.06
C THR A 73 4.77 5.24 2.58
N ASN A 74 3.56 5.77 2.43
CA ASN A 74 2.39 4.99 2.00
C ASN A 74 2.55 4.51 0.55
N LEU A 75 3.15 5.33 -0.32
CA LEU A 75 3.51 4.92 -1.68
C LEU A 75 4.49 3.76 -1.66
N LEU A 76 5.56 3.85 -0.85
CA LEU A 76 6.55 2.78 -0.73
C LEU A 76 5.92 1.48 -0.22
N LEU A 77 5.07 1.54 0.82
CA LEU A 77 4.36 0.37 1.35
C LEU A 77 3.46 -0.27 0.28
N THR A 78 2.75 0.55 -0.50
CA THR A 78 1.89 0.08 -1.59
C THR A 78 2.72 -0.62 -2.67
N GLN A 79 3.84 -0.02 -3.09
CA GLN A 79 4.76 -0.62 -4.06
C GLN A 79 5.32 -1.95 -3.58
N GLN A 80 5.72 -2.03 -2.30
CA GLN A 80 6.20 -3.28 -1.70
C GLN A 80 5.11 -4.36 -1.70
N ALA A 81 3.87 -4.01 -1.35
CA ALA A 81 2.74 -4.94 -1.36
C ALA A 81 2.48 -5.49 -2.78
N LEU A 82 2.49 -4.64 -3.80
CA LEU A 82 2.33 -5.04 -5.20
C LEU A 82 3.48 -5.95 -5.66
N GLN A 83 4.73 -5.59 -5.38
CA GLN A 83 5.89 -6.42 -5.73
C GLN A 83 5.83 -7.80 -5.07
N TYR A 84 5.40 -7.87 -3.81
CA TYR A 84 5.23 -9.14 -3.12
C TYR A 84 4.15 -10.01 -3.80
N GLN A 85 3.01 -9.41 -4.16
CA GLN A 85 1.94 -10.11 -4.87
C GLN A 85 2.40 -10.62 -6.24
N GLU A 86 3.11 -9.80 -7.02
CA GLU A 86 3.69 -10.19 -8.31
C GLU A 86 4.64 -11.38 -8.15
N LYS A 87 5.58 -11.30 -7.21
CA LYS A 87 6.55 -12.38 -6.94
C LYS A 87 5.89 -13.67 -6.48
N MET A 88 4.83 -13.57 -5.67
CA MET A 88 4.05 -14.74 -5.25
C MET A 88 3.37 -15.40 -6.46
N MET A 89 2.75 -14.61 -7.34
CA MET A 89 2.09 -15.13 -8.55
C MET A 89 3.07 -15.73 -9.55
N GLU A 90 4.26 -15.14 -9.72
CA GLU A 90 5.36 -15.72 -10.51
C GLU A 90 5.74 -17.11 -9.97
N ALA A 91 5.97 -17.23 -8.65
CA ALA A 91 6.34 -18.51 -8.02
C ALA A 91 5.27 -19.60 -8.19
N ILE A 92 3.98 -19.23 -8.03
CA ILE A 92 2.85 -20.16 -8.27
C ILE A 92 2.86 -20.61 -9.74
N THR A 93 2.98 -19.67 -10.67
CA THR A 93 2.95 -19.96 -12.11
C THR A 93 4.14 -20.83 -12.54
N ASP A 94 5.33 -20.58 -12.01
CA ASP A 94 6.53 -21.35 -12.33
C ASP A 94 6.47 -22.77 -11.74
N SER A 95 5.90 -22.93 -10.55
CA SER A 95 5.62 -24.26 -9.98
C SER A 95 4.60 -25.05 -10.82
N ALA A 96 3.59 -24.38 -11.39
CA ALA A 96 2.61 -25.01 -12.28
C ALA A 96 3.21 -25.41 -13.64
N LYS A 97 4.10 -24.60 -14.21
CA LYS A 97 4.81 -24.93 -15.46
C LYS A 97 5.74 -26.13 -15.32
N THR A 98 6.40 -26.27 -14.18
CA THR A 98 7.33 -27.39 -13.91
C THR A 98 6.61 -28.70 -13.60
N SER A 99 5.41 -28.65 -13.03
CA SER A 99 4.56 -29.84 -12.77
C SER A 99 3.83 -30.37 -14.03
N GLY A 100 3.64 -29.55 -15.06
CA GLY A 100 3.11 -29.98 -16.37
C GLY A 100 4.11 -30.68 -17.30
N SER A 101 5.40 -30.69 -16.97
CA SER A 101 6.46 -31.33 -17.77
C SER A 101 6.72 -32.78 -17.31
N THR A 102 5.67 -33.61 -17.24
CA THR A 102 5.78 -35.05 -16.94
C THR A 102 5.66 -35.96 -18.17
N TYR A 103 6.07 -35.46 -19.34
CA TYR A 103 6.40 -36.32 -20.49
C TYR A 103 7.75 -35.92 -21.08
N SER A 104 8.82 -36.48 -20.54
CA SER A 104 10.11 -36.54 -21.25
C SER A 104 9.93 -37.40 -22.50
N LYS A 105 10.34 -36.88 -23.66
CA LYS A 105 10.38 -37.63 -24.93
C LYS A 105 11.37 -38.82 -24.88
N ASN A 106 12.19 -38.92 -23.84
CA ASN A 106 13.14 -40.01 -23.61
C ASN A 106 12.89 -40.61 -22.22
N GLY A 107 12.25 -41.78 -22.18
CA GLY A 107 11.85 -42.48 -20.97
C GLY A 107 13.03 -42.98 -20.12
N HIS A 108 13.44 -42.18 -19.14
CA HIS A 108 14.15 -42.69 -17.97
C HIS A 108 13.45 -42.19 -16.71
N TYR A 109 12.96 -43.16 -15.94
CA TYR A 109 12.27 -42.98 -14.68
C TYR A 109 13.32 -42.88 -13.57
N SER A 110 13.60 -41.67 -13.10
CA SER A 110 14.25 -41.47 -11.82
C SER A 110 13.17 -41.06 -10.82
N ALA A 111 12.51 -42.04 -10.22
CA ALA A 111 11.78 -41.83 -8.98
C ALA A 111 12.79 -41.45 -7.91
N GLU A 112 12.74 -40.19 -7.48
CA GLU A 112 12.95 -39.75 -6.09
C GLU A 112 13.05 -38.23 -6.08
N LYS A 113 11.90 -37.59 -5.89
CA LYS A 113 11.74 -36.33 -5.16
C LYS A 113 10.24 -36.03 -5.11
N GLN A 114 9.56 -36.75 -4.21
CA GLN A 114 8.26 -36.30 -3.73
C GLN A 114 8.45 -34.92 -3.13
N ALA A 115 7.98 -33.90 -3.84
CA ALA A 115 7.80 -32.57 -3.30
C ALA A 115 6.61 -32.63 -2.33
N THR A 116 6.88 -33.01 -1.09
CA THR A 116 5.96 -32.87 0.04
C THR A 116 5.83 -31.38 0.37
N ILE A 117 4.99 -30.67 -0.39
CA ILE A 117 4.59 -29.29 -0.03
C ILE A 117 3.06 -29.17 0.14
N ILE A 118 2.29 -30.20 -0.26
CA ILE A 118 0.84 -30.22 -0.03
C ILE A 118 0.46 -31.53 0.65
N ASP A 119 0.86 -31.68 1.92
CA ASP A 119 0.08 -32.35 2.96
C ASP A 119 0.75 -32.13 4.32
N GLN A 120 0.33 -31.09 5.05
CA GLN A 120 0.56 -31.00 6.49
C GLN A 120 -0.56 -30.18 7.14
N SER A 121 -1.79 -30.64 6.92
CA SER A 121 -2.98 -30.12 7.60
C SER A 121 -3.98 -31.24 7.85
N LEU A 122 -3.71 -32.04 8.89
CA LEU A 122 -4.73 -32.68 9.73
C LEU A 122 -4.18 -32.95 11.12
#